data_AF-A0A814QV10-F1
#
_entry.id   AF-A0A814QV10-F1
#
_cell.length_a   1.000
_cell.length_b   1.000
_cell.length_c   1.000
_cell.angle_alpha   90.00
_cell.angle_beta   90.00
_cell.angle_gamma   90.00
#
_symmetry.space_group_name_H-M   'P 1'
#
loop_
_entity.id
_entity.type
_entity.pdbx_description
1 polymer ?
#
loop_
_entity_poly.entity_id
_entity_poly.type
_entity_poly.pdbx_seq_one_letter_code
_entity_poly.pdbx_strand_id
1 'polypeptide(L)'
;SFYQYFEETYTGGNKLVKSSGRNAKLVEKVIDHMFDIRYWNLTTRINDCIPRTNNHVEAWHNAFTSILKSHPLVYELVDWFRKEDKLTKEKLVLIKTGVKYTRKTEYIKLDERIKEILSGYDRDNFDKFLDSLTLILDY
;
A
#
# COMPACT_ATOMS: atom_id res chain seq x y z
N SER A 1 -12.02 13.73 15.28
CA SER A 1 -12.38 12.29 15.28
C SER A 1 -11.59 11.59 14.19
N PHE A 2 -11.31 10.28 14.32
CA PHE A 2 -10.65 9.48 13.27
C PHE A 2 -11.38 9.61 11.92
N TYR A 3 -12.72 9.54 11.93
CA TYR A 3 -13.55 9.67 10.73
C TYR A 3 -13.33 11.00 9.99
N GLN A 4 -13.29 12.11 10.74
CA GLN A 4 -13.05 13.42 10.15
C GLN A 4 -11.66 13.51 9.51
N TYR A 5 -10.63 12.98 10.17
CA TYR A 5 -9.29 12.92 9.59
C TYR A 5 -9.26 12.07 8.31
N PHE A 6 -9.93 10.91 8.33
CA PHE A 6 -9.97 10.01 7.20
C PHE A 6 -10.68 10.65 5.99
N GLU A 7 -11.83 11.28 6.23
CA GLU A 7 -12.58 11.99 5.19
C GLU A 7 -11.76 13.12 4.58
N GLU A 8 -11.11 13.93 5.40
CA GLU A 8 -10.29 15.06 4.95
C GLU A 8 -9.06 14.63 4.15
N THR A 9 -8.48 13.47 4.50
CA THR A 9 -7.18 13.04 3.98
C THR A 9 -7.29 12.10 2.78
N TYR A 10 -8.26 11.18 2.78
CA TYR A 10 -8.28 10.04 1.84
C TYR A 10 -9.49 10.01 0.91
N THR A 11 -10.70 10.32 1.39
CA THR A 11 -11.91 10.27 0.53
C THR A 11 -12.27 11.63 -0.06
N GLY A 12 -11.86 12.72 0.60
CA GLY A 12 -12.42 14.04 0.36
C GLY A 12 -13.85 14.11 0.88
N GLY A 13 -14.52 15.23 0.57
CA GLY A 13 -15.92 15.41 0.94
C GLY A 13 -16.43 16.82 0.74
N ASN A 14 -17.71 17.00 1.01
CA ASN A 14 -18.36 18.30 0.94
C ASN A 14 -18.24 19.01 2.28
N LYS A 15 -17.68 20.23 2.27
CA LYS A 15 -17.70 21.10 3.46
C LYS A 15 -18.38 22.40 3.16
N LEU A 16 -19.14 22.86 4.15
CA LEU A 16 -19.71 24.20 4.15
C LEU A 16 -18.61 25.21 4.45
N VAL A 17 -18.26 26.02 3.46
CA VAL A 17 -17.31 27.13 3.59
C VAL A 17 -18.03 28.45 3.43
N LYS A 18 -17.60 29.48 4.16
CA LYS A 18 -18.12 30.83 3.98
C LYS A 18 -17.65 31.39 2.63
N SER A 19 -18.58 31.86 1.81
CA SER A 19 -18.23 32.59 0.59
C SER A 19 -17.52 33.89 0.94
N SER A 20 -16.58 34.33 0.11
CA SER A 20 -15.88 35.59 0.36
C SER A 20 -16.78 36.79 0.05
N GLY A 21 -16.75 37.84 0.89
CA GLY A 21 -17.49 39.10 0.68
C GLY A 21 -18.32 39.59 1.88
N ARG A 22 -18.84 40.83 1.78
CA ARG A 22 -19.63 41.51 2.85
C ARG A 22 -20.98 40.84 3.18
N ASN A 23 -21.37 39.79 2.44
CA ASN A 23 -22.57 38.95 2.68
C ASN A 23 -22.22 37.47 2.52
N ALA A 24 -21.20 37.01 3.25
CA ALA A 24 -20.73 35.63 3.21
C ALA A 24 -21.85 34.62 3.52
N LYS A 25 -22.23 33.79 2.54
CA LYS A 25 -23.15 32.66 2.73
C LYS A 25 -22.36 31.38 2.93
N LEU A 26 -22.94 30.41 3.63
CA LEU A 26 -22.39 29.04 3.64
C LEU A 26 -22.64 28.41 2.27
N VAL A 27 -21.57 28.02 1.59
CA VAL A 27 -21.59 27.35 0.30
C VAL A 27 -20.93 25.99 0.48
N GLU A 28 -21.55 24.96 -0.09
CA GLU A 28 -20.97 23.63 -0.16
C GLU A 28 -19.81 23.63 -1.15
N LYS A 29 -18.61 23.32 -0.68
CA LYS A 29 -17.41 23.18 -1.50
C LYS A 29 -16.93 21.75 -1.41
N VAL A 30 -16.74 21.13 -2.58
CA VAL A 30 -16.04 19.86 -2.70
C VAL A 30 -14.58 20.09 -2.32
N ILE A 31 -14.13 19.42 -1.26
CA ILE A 31 -12.74 19.36 -0.88
C ILE A 31 -12.16 18.10 -1.51
N ASP A 32 -11.13 18.30 -2.32
CA ASP A 32 -10.39 17.20 -2.91
C ASP A 32 -9.59 16.46 -1.85
N HIS A 33 -9.38 15.17 -2.05
CA HIS A 33 -8.62 14.33 -1.13
C HIS A 33 -7.14 14.73 -1.17
N MET A 34 -6.47 14.72 -0.01
CA MET A 34 -5.03 14.99 0.05
C MET A 34 -4.21 13.92 -0.68
N PHE A 35 -4.66 12.66 -0.63
CA PHE A 35 -4.03 11.54 -1.30
C PHE A 35 -4.98 10.84 -2.25
N ASP A 36 -4.56 10.70 -3.51
CA ASP A 36 -5.29 10.01 -4.57
C ASP A 36 -5.68 8.58 -4.15
N ILE A 37 -6.88 8.14 -4.55
CA ILE A 37 -7.39 6.79 -4.30
C ILE A 37 -6.40 5.70 -4.68
N ARG A 38 -5.58 5.90 -5.71
CA ARG A 38 -4.55 4.95 -6.15
C ARG A 38 -3.48 4.67 -5.09
N TYR A 39 -3.28 5.55 -4.12
CA TYR A 39 -2.28 5.38 -3.08
C TYR A 39 -2.77 4.57 -1.88
N TRP A 40 -4.07 4.60 -1.58
CA TRP A 40 -4.65 3.94 -0.41
C TRP A 40 -5.58 2.77 -0.75
N ASN A 41 -6.12 2.73 -1.96
CA ASN A 41 -6.90 1.60 -2.44
C ASN A 41 -5.98 0.45 -2.86
N LEU A 42 -6.22 -0.75 -2.30
CA LEU A 42 -5.40 -1.95 -2.54
C LEU A 42 -6.01 -2.90 -3.59
N THR A 43 -7.18 -2.61 -4.14
CA THR A 43 -7.90 -3.51 -5.06
C THR A 43 -7.07 -3.84 -6.29
N THR A 44 -6.43 -2.85 -6.90
CA THR A 44 -5.56 -3.04 -8.07
C THR A 44 -4.37 -3.96 -7.75
N ARG A 45 -3.70 -3.72 -6.61
CA ARG A 45 -2.56 -4.54 -6.15
C ARG A 45 -2.97 -5.99 -5.96
N ILE A 46 -4.14 -6.25 -5.37
CA ILE A 46 -4.62 -7.61 -5.13
C ILE A 46 -4.96 -8.32 -6.44
N ASN A 47 -5.58 -7.62 -7.39
CA ASN A 47 -5.87 -8.16 -8.71
C ASN A 47 -4.60 -8.56 -9.47
N ASP A 48 -3.57 -7.69 -9.41
CA ASP A 48 -2.28 -7.89 -10.07
C ASP A 48 -1.32 -8.83 -9.30
N CYS A 49 -1.77 -9.40 -8.18
CA CYS A 49 -0.95 -10.24 -7.30
C CYS A 49 0.33 -9.53 -6.78
N ILE A 50 0.25 -8.22 -6.54
CA ILE A 50 1.30 -7.37 -5.99
C ILE A 50 1.19 -7.33 -4.46
N PRO A 51 2.30 -7.25 -3.71
CA PRO A 51 2.26 -7.08 -2.25
C PRO A 51 1.38 -5.90 -1.79
N ARG A 52 0.55 -6.17 -0.77
CA ARG A 52 -0.36 -5.21 -0.12
C ARG A 52 0.37 -4.21 0.76
N THR A 53 1.50 -4.63 1.35
CA THR A 53 2.32 -3.80 2.22
C THR A 53 3.70 -3.57 1.60
N ASN A 54 4.40 -2.57 2.14
CA ASN A 54 5.78 -2.23 1.81
C ASN A 54 6.81 -3.06 2.62
N ASN A 55 6.40 -4.14 3.30
CA ASN A 55 7.28 -4.95 4.17
C ASN A 55 8.58 -5.39 3.49
N HIS A 56 8.55 -5.69 2.19
CA HIS A 56 9.75 -6.06 1.45
C HIS A 56 10.74 -4.90 1.30
N VAL A 57 10.24 -3.68 1.11
CA VAL A 57 11.06 -2.45 1.03
C VAL A 57 11.63 -2.12 2.40
N GLU A 58 10.82 -2.23 3.46
CA GLU A 58 11.26 -2.01 4.84
C GLU A 58 12.32 -3.03 5.26
N ALA A 59 12.11 -4.32 4.96
CA ALA A 59 13.08 -5.37 5.23
C ALA A 59 14.39 -5.14 4.47
N TRP A 60 14.31 -4.75 3.19
CA TRP A 60 15.49 -4.38 2.41
C TRP A 60 16.22 -3.18 3.01
N HIS A 61 15.50 -2.10 3.35
CA HIS A 61 16.06 -0.90 3.93
C HIS A 61 16.71 -1.18 5.29
N ASN A 62 16.07 -2.00 6.12
CA ASN A 62 16.61 -2.43 7.41
C ASN A 62 17.90 -3.25 7.23
N ALA A 63 17.92 -4.22 6.32
CA ALA A 63 19.12 -4.99 6.01
C ALA A 63 20.24 -4.09 5.49
N PHE A 64 19.94 -3.22 4.53
CA PHE A 64 20.90 -2.27 3.96
C PHE A 64 21.49 -1.34 5.02
N THR A 65 20.64 -0.77 5.88
CA THR A 65 21.03 0.12 6.98
C THR A 65 21.83 -0.63 8.04
N SER A 66 21.48 -1.88 8.36
CA SER A 66 22.23 -2.68 9.34
C SER A 66 23.66 -2.97 8.91
N ILE A 67 23.90 -3.03 7.59
CA ILE A 67 25.19 -3.30 6.98
C ILE A 67 26.04 -2.02 6.87
N LEU A 68 25.38 -0.88 6.64
CA LEU A 68 26.03 0.43 6.65
C LEU A 68 26.33 0.83 8.09
N LYS A 69 27.58 1.20 8.37
CA LYS A 69 27.91 1.85 9.65
C LYS A 69 27.11 3.15 9.78
N SER A 70 26.83 3.57 11.01
CA SER A 70 26.25 4.89 11.25
C SER A 70 27.16 5.97 10.65
N HIS A 71 26.60 6.79 9.74
CA HIS A 71 27.31 7.83 8.97
C HIS A 71 28.46 7.31 8.08
N PRO A 72 28.17 6.53 7.04
CA PRO A 72 29.18 6.06 6.10
C PRO A 72 29.75 7.22 5.28
N LEU A 73 31.01 7.13 4.89
CA LEU A 73 31.58 8.07 3.93
C LEU A 73 30.95 7.84 2.55
N VAL A 74 30.89 8.89 1.73
CA VAL A 74 30.21 8.83 0.41
C VAL A 74 30.75 7.70 -0.46
N TYR A 75 32.06 7.45 -0.45
CA TYR A 75 32.65 6.37 -1.24
C TYR A 75 32.27 4.97 -0.71
N GLU A 76 32.18 4.79 0.62
CA GLU A 76 31.72 3.54 1.22
C GLU A 76 30.28 3.26 0.83
N LEU A 77 29.43 4.30 0.86
CA LEU A 77 28.03 4.21 0.44
C LEU A 77 27.92 3.81 -1.04
N VAL A 78 28.73 4.41 -1.92
CA VAL A 78 28.76 4.05 -3.35
C VAL A 78 29.17 2.60 -3.56
N ASP A 79 30.17 2.11 -2.82
CA ASP A 79 30.60 0.71 -2.93
C ASP A 79 29.53 -0.26 -2.42
N TRP A 80 28.77 0.10 -1.38
CA TRP A 80 27.62 -0.68 -0.94
C TRP A 80 26.48 -0.71 -1.96
N PHE A 81 26.17 0.41 -2.61
CA PHE A 81 25.20 0.43 -3.70
C PHE A 81 25.62 -0.46 -4.87
N ARG A 82 26.92 -0.47 -5.24
CA ARG A 82 27.45 -1.37 -6.28
C ARG A 82 27.28 -2.83 -5.91
N LYS A 83 27.51 -3.20 -4.65
CA LYS A 83 27.29 -4.57 -4.15
C LYS A 83 25.82 -4.95 -4.21
N GLU A 84 24.92 -4.07 -3.77
CA GLU A 84 23.48 -4.32 -3.80
C GLU A 84 22.92 -4.44 -5.22
N ASP A 85 23.39 -3.61 -6.14
CA ASP A 85 23.05 -3.70 -7.57
C ASP A 85 23.51 -5.04 -8.17
N LYS A 86 24.72 -5.50 -7.84
CA LYS A 86 25.21 -6.82 -8.25
C LYS A 86 24.30 -7.96 -7.72
N LEU A 87 23.99 -7.95 -6.43
CA LEU A 87 23.10 -8.95 -5.81
C LEU A 87 21.69 -8.93 -6.43
N THR A 88 21.18 -7.74 -6.74
CA THR A 88 19.86 -7.57 -7.38
C THR A 88 19.86 -8.14 -8.78
N LYS A 89 20.91 -7.89 -9.58
CA LYS A 89 21.07 -8.46 -10.92
C LYS A 89 21.17 -9.99 -10.89
N GLU A 90 21.91 -10.54 -9.93
CA GLU A 90 21.98 -12.00 -9.74
C GLU A 90 20.61 -12.61 -9.45
N LYS A 91 19.85 -12.03 -8.51
CA LYS A 91 18.46 -12.44 -8.23
C LYS A 91 17.57 -12.35 -9.46
N LEU A 92 17.69 -11.27 -10.25
CA LEU A 92 16.93 -11.09 -11.48
C LEU A 92 17.23 -12.20 -12.50
N VAL A 93 18.50 -12.58 -12.65
CA VAL A 93 18.90 -13.69 -13.53
C VAL A 93 18.27 -15.00 -13.06
N LEU A 94 18.31 -15.30 -11.76
CA LEU A 94 17.68 -16.51 -11.20
C LEU A 94 16.17 -16.54 -11.45
N ILE A 95 15.48 -15.41 -11.29
CA ILE A 95 14.05 -15.30 -11.58
C ILE A 95 13.79 -15.56 -13.07
N LYS A 96 14.61 -14.97 -13.96
CA LYS A 96 14.52 -15.17 -15.41
C LYS A 96 14.78 -16.61 -15.84
N THR A 97 15.63 -17.35 -15.12
CA THR A 97 15.88 -18.78 -15.37
C THR A 97 14.82 -19.70 -14.76
N GLY A 98 13.79 -19.15 -14.11
CA GLY A 98 12.65 -19.89 -13.59
C GLY A 98 12.84 -20.40 -12.15
N VAL A 99 13.87 -19.93 -11.43
CA VAL A 99 14.01 -20.23 -9.99
C VAL A 99 12.83 -19.63 -9.24
N LYS A 100 12.01 -20.47 -8.63
CA LYS A 100 10.86 -20.06 -7.83
C LYS A 100 11.25 -19.94 -6.36
N TYR A 101 11.05 -18.75 -5.79
CA TYR A 101 11.17 -18.53 -4.35
C TYR A 101 9.89 -18.97 -3.65
N THR A 102 10.03 -19.76 -2.57
CA THR A 102 8.90 -20.24 -1.79
C THR A 102 8.42 -19.16 -0.82
N ARG A 103 7.13 -18.80 -0.88
CA ARG A 103 6.46 -18.03 0.18
C ARG A 103 5.82 -19.00 1.18
N LYS A 104 5.62 -18.55 2.42
CA LYS A 104 4.87 -19.34 3.41
C LYS A 104 3.45 -19.59 2.90
N THR A 105 3.00 -20.84 3.01
CA THR A 105 1.69 -21.30 2.52
C THR A 105 0.53 -20.50 3.13
N GLU A 106 0.64 -20.09 4.39
CA GLU A 106 -0.36 -19.26 5.09
C GLU A 106 -0.61 -17.94 4.37
N TYR A 107 0.45 -17.24 3.96
CA TYR A 107 0.33 -15.97 3.24
C TYR A 107 -0.22 -16.15 1.83
N ILE A 108 0.11 -17.25 1.15
CA ILE A 108 -0.44 -17.57 -0.16
C ILE A 108 -1.96 -17.77 -0.04
N LYS A 109 -2.39 -18.63 0.89
CA LYS A 109 -3.80 -18.89 1.16
C LYS A 109 -4.57 -17.62 1.54
N LEU A 110 -3.96 -16.76 2.35
CA LEU A 110 -4.55 -15.48 2.71
C LEU A 110 -4.75 -14.57 1.50
N ASP A 111 -3.72 -14.42 0.65
CA ASP A 111 -3.82 -13.61 -0.56
C ASP A 111 -4.88 -14.17 -1.54
N GLU A 112 -4.95 -15.49 -1.69
CA GLU A 112 -5.97 -16.19 -2.50
C GLU A 112 -7.39 -15.92 -1.99
N ARG A 113 -7.64 -16.10 -0.69
CA ARG A 113 -8.96 -15.84 -0.07
C ARG A 113 -9.41 -14.39 -0.24
N ILE A 114 -8.50 -13.44 -0.05
CA ILE A 114 -8.81 -12.01 -0.22
C ILE A 114 -9.15 -11.71 -1.69
N LYS A 115 -8.42 -12.31 -2.63
CA LYS A 115 -8.69 -12.17 -4.06
C LYS A 115 -10.04 -12.75 -4.45
N GLU A 116 -10.41 -13.90 -3.90
CA GLU A 116 -11.73 -14.52 -4.10
C GLU A 116 -12.85 -13.61 -3.61
N ILE A 117 -12.75 -13.07 -2.38
CA ILE A 117 -13.74 -12.14 -1.83
C ILE A 117 -13.88 -10.90 -2.71
N LEU A 118 -12.77 -10.32 -3.16
CA LEU A 118 -12.81 -9.15 -4.04
C LEU A 118 -13.42 -9.46 -5.41
N SER A 119 -13.19 -10.66 -5.94
CA SER A 119 -13.78 -11.06 -7.23
C SER A 119 -15.30 -11.20 -7.18
N GLY A 120 -15.86 -11.51 -6.01
CA GLY A 120 -17.29 -11.61 -5.78
C GLY A 120 -17.94 -10.32 -5.28
N TYR A 121 -17.17 -9.24 -5.11
CA TYR A 121 -17.70 -7.98 -4.59
C TYR A 121 -18.63 -7.29 -5.60
N ASP A 122 -19.79 -6.90 -5.12
CA ASP A 122 -20.76 -6.05 -5.80
C ASP A 122 -21.40 -5.08 -4.80
N ARG A 123 -21.90 -3.94 -5.29
CA ARG A 123 -22.52 -2.93 -4.42
C ARG A 123 -23.73 -3.50 -3.68
N ASP A 124 -24.47 -4.41 -4.31
CA ASP A 124 -25.65 -5.06 -3.74
C ASP A 124 -25.31 -6.11 -2.67
N ASN A 125 -24.04 -6.51 -2.55
CA ASN A 125 -23.58 -7.52 -1.60
C ASN A 125 -22.55 -7.00 -0.58
N PHE A 126 -22.51 -5.68 -0.37
CA PHE A 126 -21.56 -5.03 0.52
C PHE A 126 -21.52 -5.64 1.94
N ASP A 127 -22.67 -5.95 2.53
CA ASP A 127 -22.74 -6.56 3.87
C ASP A 127 -22.04 -7.93 3.90
N LYS A 128 -22.31 -8.77 2.91
CA LYS A 128 -21.67 -10.08 2.76
C LYS A 128 -20.16 -9.96 2.54
N PHE A 129 -19.73 -8.94 1.79
CA PHE A 129 -18.31 -8.65 1.60
C PHE A 129 -17.63 -8.27 2.93
N LEU A 130 -18.28 -7.41 3.73
CA LEU A 130 -17.76 -6.99 5.03
C LEU A 130 -17.66 -8.17 6.00
N ASP A 131 -18.71 -9.00 6.08
CA ASP A 131 -18.71 -10.23 6.90
C ASP A 131 -17.61 -11.21 6.47
N SER A 132 -17.39 -11.35 5.16
CA SER A 132 -16.35 -12.22 4.64
C SER A 132 -14.95 -11.70 4.99
N LEU A 133 -14.75 -10.38 5.01
CA LEU A 133 -13.50 -9.75 5.42
C LEU A 133 -13.22 -9.90 6.91
N THR A 134 -14.22 -9.73 7.78
CA THR A 134 -14.05 -9.87 9.23
C THR A 134 -13.66 -11.30 9.60
N LEU A 135 -14.30 -12.30 8.97
CA LEU A 135 -13.96 -13.71 9.15
C LEU A 135 -12.51 -14.07 8.79
N ILE A 136 -11.88 -13.32 7.88
CA ILE A 136 -10.47 -13.51 7.54
C ILE A 136 -9.54 -12.91 8.60
N LEU A 137 -9.95 -11.83 9.27
CA LEU A 137 -9.13 -11.13 10.26
C LEU A 137 -9.15 -11.82 11.63
N ASP A 138 -10.19 -12.59 11.92
CA ASP A 138 -10.36 -13.33 13.18
C ASP A 138 -9.57 -14.67 13.23
N TYR A 139 -8.78 -14.98 12.19
CA TYR A 139 -8.00 -16.22 12.03
C TYR A 139 -6.51 -15.94 11.81
#